data_AF-A0A9E2D576-F1
#
_entry.id   AF-A0A9E2D576-F1
#
_cell.length_a   1.000
_cell.length_b   1.000
_cell.length_c   1.000
_cell.angle_alpha   90.00
_cell.angle_beta   90.00
_cell.angle_gamma   90.00
#
_symmetry.space_group_name_H-M   'P 1'
#
loop_
_entity.id
_entity.type
_entity.pdbx_description
1 polymer ?
#
loop_
_entity_poly.entity_id
_entity_poly.type
_entity_poly.pdbx_seq_one_letter_code
_entity_poly.pdbx_strand_id
1 'polypeptide(L)' 'MLLNDIVKQAEEKPQIDWDAYCRWRMRQCGSLEESDSIPMVWKCSCGAVNTAVAGEKFGTCRDCGLVYLSFPQ' A
#
# COMPACT_ATOMS: atom_id res chain seq x y z
N MET A 1 24.22 8.57 -5.86
CA MET A 1 24.36 7.51 -4.84
C MET A 1 24.53 6.20 -5.58
N LEU A 2 25.57 5.41 -5.29
CA LEU A 2 25.79 4.12 -5.95
C LEU A 2 24.81 3.10 -5.38
N LEU A 3 24.37 2.14 -6.21
CA LEU A 3 23.39 1.11 -5.82
C LEU A 3 23.79 0.38 -4.52
N ASN A 4 25.10 0.10 -4.37
CA ASN A 4 25.64 -0.55 -3.17
C ASN A 4 25.44 0.27 -1.90
N ASP A 5 25.51 1.61 -1.99
CA ASP A 5 25.28 2.51 -0.86
C ASP A 5 23.80 2.47 -0.44
N ILE A 6 22.89 2.37 -1.41
CA ILE A 6 21.43 2.26 -1.18
C ILE A 6 21.09 0.95 -0.47
N VAL A 7 21.65 -0.17 -0.96
CA VAL A 7 21.41 -1.50 -0.40
C VAL A 7 21.91 -1.56 1.05
N LYS A 8 23.12 -1.06 1.30
CA LYS A 8 23.69 -1.01 2.65
C LYS A 8 22.86 -0.15 3.61
N GLN A 9 22.38 1.00 3.13
CA GLN A 9 21.51 1.87 3.93
C GLN A 9 20.14 1.23 4.22
N ALA A 10 19.63 0.38 3.34
CA ALA A 10 18.35 -0.32 3.53
C ALA A 10 18.43 -1.46 4.57
N GLU A 11 19.62 -2.00 4.82
CA GLU A 11 19.87 -3.01 5.86
C GLU A 11 19.95 -2.40 7.27
N GLU A 12 20.22 -1.10 7.38
CA GLU A 12 20.29 -0.41 8.67
C GLU A 12 18.89 -0.19 9.26
N LYS A 13 18.77 -0.33 10.58
CA LYS A 13 17.50 -0.04 11.26
C LYS A 13 17.13 1.42 10.99
N PRO A 14 15.94 1.68 10.43
CA PRO A 14 15.55 3.05 10.13
C PRO A 14 15.52 3.92 11.38
N GLN A 15 16.08 5.12 11.29
CA GLN A 15 16.04 6.09 12.39
C GLN A 15 14.63 6.63 12.64
N ILE A 16 13.79 6.59 11.61
CA ILE A 16 12.39 7.00 11.65
C ILE A 16 11.54 5.74 11.59
N ASP A 17 10.53 5.65 12.44
CA ASP A 17 9.50 4.63 12.34
C ASP A 17 8.66 4.88 11.08
N TRP A 18 9.13 4.32 9.96
CA TRP A 18 8.47 4.44 8.66
C TRP A 18 7.07 3.81 8.68
N ASP A 19 6.82 2.81 9.50
CA ASP A 19 5.48 2.23 9.64
C ASP A 19 4.53 3.22 10.30
N ALA A 20 4.96 3.89 11.37
CA ALA A 20 4.18 4.95 12.00
C ALA A 20 3.93 6.13 11.05
N TYR A 21 4.96 6.53 10.29
CA TYR A 21 4.83 7.58 9.27
C TYR A 21 3.84 7.19 8.17
N CYS A 22 3.96 5.99 7.61
CA CYS A 22 3.05 5.48 6.57
C CYS A 22 1.62 5.38 7.10
N ARG A 23 1.41 4.86 8.32
CA ARG A 23 0.08 4.82 8.96
C ARG A 23 -0.51 6.23 9.11
N TRP A 24 0.25 7.20 9.62
CA TRP A 24 -0.20 8.59 9.73
C TRP A 24 -0.54 9.18 8.35
N ARG A 25 0.33 9.02 7.36
CA ARG A 25 0.14 9.56 6.01
C ARG A 25 -1.11 8.98 5.35
N MET A 26 -1.35 7.68 5.50
CA MET A 26 -2.55 7.03 4.96
C MET A 26 -3.83 7.56 5.64
N ARG A 27 -3.81 7.83 6.95
CA ARG A 27 -4.91 8.51 7.66
C ARG A 27 -5.16 9.95 7.19
N GLN A 28 -4.14 10.64 6.70
CA GLN A 28 -4.27 12.01 6.18
C GLN A 28 -4.73 12.05 4.71
N CYS A 29 -4.31 11.07 3.91
CA CYS A 29 -4.64 11.02 2.48
C CYS A 29 -5.99 10.35 2.20
N GLY A 30 -6.45 9.43 3.04
CA GLY A 30 -7.79 8.88 2.97
C GLY A 30 -8.70 9.61 3.95
N SER A 31 -9.94 9.89 3.55
CA SER A 31 -11.06 10.21 4.46
C SER A 31 -11.44 9.01 5.36
N LEU A 32 -10.43 8.26 5.79
CA LEU A 32 -10.51 7.07 6.62
C LEU A 32 -10.51 7.53 8.08
N GLU A 33 -11.67 7.99 8.52
CA GLU A 33 -11.91 8.33 9.92
C GLU A 33 -11.93 7.09 10.84
N GLU A 34 -11.88 5.86 10.29
CA GLU A 34 -11.95 4.64 11.09
C GLU A 34 -10.70 3.75 10.95
N SER A 35 -10.26 3.28 12.11
CA SER A 35 -8.94 2.73 12.41
C SER A 35 -8.68 1.30 11.93
N ASP A 36 -9.64 0.65 11.25
CA ASP A 36 -9.60 -0.81 11.05
C ASP A 36 -9.44 -1.25 9.59
N SER A 37 -9.42 -0.33 8.63
CA SER A 37 -9.19 -0.70 7.24
C SER A 37 -7.70 -0.74 6.91
N ILE A 38 -7.09 -1.92 6.97
CA ILE A 38 -5.74 -2.14 6.47
C ILE A 38 -5.75 -1.90 4.95
N PRO A 39 -4.91 -1.01 4.40
CA PRO A 39 -4.82 -0.86 2.95
C PRO A 39 -4.29 -2.17 2.35
N MET A 40 -5.09 -2.82 1.52
CA MET A 40 -4.67 -4.00 0.79
C MET A 40 -3.96 -3.59 -0.48
N VAL A 41 -2.77 -4.12 -0.66
CA VAL A 41 -1.97 -3.92 -1.87
C VAL A 41 -2.11 -5.15 -2.75
N TRP A 42 -2.54 -4.97 -4.01
CA TRP A 42 -2.63 -6.06 -4.98
C TRP A 42 -2.00 -5.65 -6.31
N LYS A 43 -1.39 -6.64 -6.99
CA LYS A 43 -0.79 -6.45 -8.31
C LYS A 43 -1.77 -6.96 -9.37
N CYS A 44 -2.15 -6.08 -10.28
CA CYS A 44 -2.98 -6.46 -11.43
C CYS A 44 -2.13 -7.23 -12.46
N SER A 45 -2.79 -8.03 -13.30
CA SER A 45 -2.18 -8.70 -14.45
C SER A 45 -1.54 -7.73 -15.45
N CYS A 46 -2.01 -6.48 -15.52
CA CYS A 46 -1.40 -5.43 -16.33
C CYS A 46 -0.08 -4.89 -15.74
N GLY A 47 0.34 -5.37 -14.57
CA GLY A 47 1.58 -4.96 -13.89
C GLY A 47 1.41 -3.82 -12.88
N ALA A 48 0.26 -3.16 -12.87
CA ALA A 48 -0.05 -2.07 -11.94
C ALA A 48 -0.14 -2.56 -10.49
N VAL A 49 0.46 -1.80 -9.57
CA VAL A 49 0.26 -1.96 -8.13
C VAL A 49 -0.90 -1.06 -7.70
N ASN A 50 -1.92 -1.65 -7.10
CA ASN A 50 -3.14 -0.98 -6.69
C ASN A 50 -3.31 -1.09 -5.18
N THR A 51 -4.00 -0.11 -4.59
CA THR A 51 -4.35 -0.07 -3.17
C THR A 51 -5.87 -0.01 -3.04
N ALA A 52 -6.44 -0.92 -2.27
CA ALA A 52 -7.86 -0.93 -1.92
C ALA A 52 -8.02 -0.88 -0.39
N VAL A 53 -9.18 -0.46 0.08
CA VAL A 53 -9.48 -0.42 1.52
C VAL A 53 -9.92 -1.83 1.96
N ALA A 54 -9.29 -2.42 2.98
CA ALA A 54 -9.76 -3.71 3.52
C ALA A 54 -11.24 -3.59 3.94
N GLY A 55 -12.07 -4.51 3.43
CA GLY A 55 -13.53 -4.48 3.58
C GLY A 55 -14.28 -4.11 2.30
N GLU A 56 -13.62 -3.48 1.32
CA GLU A 56 -14.20 -3.32 0.00
C GLU A 56 -14.34 -4.67 -0.71
N LYS A 57 -15.55 -4.98 -1.18
CA LYS A 57 -15.86 -6.25 -1.87
C LYS A 57 -15.23 -6.34 -3.27
N PHE A 58 -14.71 -5.23 -3.78
CA PHE A 58 -14.11 -5.11 -5.09
C PHE A 58 -13.05 -4.02 -5.10
N GLY A 59 -12.00 -4.18 -5.91
CA GLY A 59 -11.02 -3.14 -6.20
C GLY A 59 -10.85 -2.96 -7.70
N THR A 60 -10.75 -1.72 -8.17
CA THR A 60 -10.54 -1.41 -9.60
C THR A 60 -9.08 -1.10 -9.85
N CYS A 61 -8.50 -1.72 -10.88
CA CYS A 61 -7.15 -1.39 -11.30
C CYS A 61 -7.10 0.03 -11.86
N ARG A 62 -6.19 0.86 -11.35
CA ARG A 62 -6.02 2.25 -11.78
C ARG A 62 -5.57 2.41 -13.23
N ASP A 63 -4.90 1.40 -13.80
CA ASP A 63 -4.33 1.48 -15.15
C ASP A 63 -5.26 0.89 -16.21
N CYS A 64 -5.76 -0.34 -15.99
CA CYS A 64 -6.55 -1.04 -17.01
C CYS A 64 -8.06 -1.10 -16.71
N GLY A 65 -8.50 -0.57 -15.57
CA GLY A 65 -9.92 -0.57 -15.18
C GLY A 65 -10.48 -1.95 -14.81
N LEU A 66 -9.66 -3.01 -14.78
CA LEU A 66 -10.11 -4.33 -14.37
C LEU A 66 -10.60 -4.31 -12.92
N VAL A 67 -11.82 -4.79 -12.70
CA VAL A 67 -12.40 -4.96 -11.38
C VAL A 67 -12.04 -6.33 -10.85
N TYR A 68 -11.39 -6.37 -9.69
CA TYR A 68 -11.04 -7.60 -8.99
C TYR A 68 -12.06 -7.86 -7.89
N LEU A 69 -12.80 -8.96 -8.05
CA LEU A 69 -13.82 -9.43 -7.11
C LEU A 69 -13.24 -10.57 -6.28
N SER A 70 -12.60 -10.27 -5.15
CA SER A 70 -12.46 -11.23 -4.04
C SER A 70 -11.62 -10.63 -2.93
N PHE A 71 -12.12 -10.74 -1.69
CA PHE A 71 -11.48 -11.56 -0.66
C PHE A 71 -12.60 -12.23 0.17
N PRO A 72 -12.90 -13.54 0.01
CA PRO A 72 -13.55 -14.30 1.07
C PRO A 72 -12.61 -14.38 2.29
N GLN A 73 -13.23 -14.37 3.48
CA GLN A 73 -12.61 -14.36 4.81
C GLN A 73 -11.62 -15.52 5.04
#